data_AF-B0JVU9-F1
#
_entry.id   AF-B0JVU9-F1
#
_cell.length_a   1.000
_cell.length_b   1.000
_cell.length_c   1.000
_cell.angle_alpha   90.00
_cell.angle_beta   90.00
_cell.angle_gamma   90.00
#
_symmetry.space_group_name_H-M   'P 1'
#
loop_
_entity.id
_entity.type
_entity.pdbx_description
1 polymer ?
#
loop_
_entity_poly.entity_id
_entity_poly.type
_entity_poly.pdbx_seq_one_letter_code
_entity_poly.pdbx_strand_id
1 'polypeptide(L)' 'MFKAFSGQLINADCNGAANIIKKVATQLGVSLDKVGRASLTVPQRYKLDSLSKIDRNRIEARFQPASIHRLESPSF' A
#
# COMPACT_ATOMS: atom_id res chain seq x y z
N MET A 1 -21.70 1.87 2.41
CA MET A 1 -20.84 1.38 3.51
C MET A 1 -21.36 0.01 3.92
N PHE A 2 -20.50 -1.00 4.07
CA PHE A 2 -20.89 -2.38 4.40
C PHE A 2 -20.55 -2.69 5.86
N LYS A 3 -21.44 -3.36 6.60
CA LYS A 3 -21.17 -3.80 7.97
C LYS A 3 -20.87 -5.30 7.95
N ALA A 4 -19.64 -5.66 8.27
CA ALA A 4 -19.26 -7.05 8.42
C ALA A 4 -19.96 -7.69 9.62
N PHE A 5 -20.04 -9.03 9.59
CA PHE A 5 -20.59 -9.81 10.70
C PHE A 5 -19.85 -9.53 12.03
N SER A 6 -18.55 -9.24 11.97
CA SER A 6 -17.74 -8.82 13.12
C SER A 6 -18.08 -7.42 13.67
N GLY A 7 -19.06 -6.73 13.10
CA GLY A 7 -19.45 -5.37 13.47
C GLY A 7 -18.59 -4.28 12.81
N GLN A 8 -17.53 -4.65 12.08
CA GLN A 8 -16.64 -3.71 11.41
C GLN A 8 -17.33 -3.04 10.21
N LEU A 9 -17.15 -1.72 10.07
CA LEU A 9 -17.59 -0.98 8.90
C LEU A 9 -16.49 -1.01 7.84
N ILE A 10 -16.80 -1.60 6.68
CA ILE A 10 -15.89 -1.76 5.56
C ILE A 10 -16.46 -0.99 4.36
N ASN A 11 -15.58 -0.52 3.47
CA ASN A 11 -16.02 -0.04 2.17
C ASN A 11 -16.74 -1.18 1.41
N ALA A 12 -17.88 -0.87 0.80
CA ALA A 12 -18.73 -1.86 0.14
C ALA A 12 -18.07 -2.48 -1.11
N ASP A 13 -17.38 -1.65 -1.90
CA ASP A 13 -16.65 -2.08 -3.10
C ASP A 13 -15.47 -2.98 -2.72
N CYS A 14 -14.76 -2.65 -1.64
CA CYS A 14 -13.69 -3.49 -1.11
C CYS A 14 -14.20 -4.86 -0.65
N ASN A 15 -15.36 -4.90 0.03
CA ASN A 15 -15.98 -6.16 0.43
C ASN A 15 -16.40 -7.01 -0.80
N GLY A 16 -16.96 -6.37 -1.82
CA GLY A 16 -17.27 -7.02 -3.10
C GLY A 16 -16.04 -7.60 -3.78
N ALA A 17 -14.98 -6.80 -3.94
CA ALA A 17 -13.72 -7.23 -4.54
C ALA A 17 -13.08 -8.40 -3.77
N ALA A 18 -13.07 -8.35 -2.43
CA ALA A 18 -12.53 -9.42 -1.59
C ALA A 18 -13.27 -10.75 -1.79
N ASN A 19 -14.60 -10.72 -1.90
CA ASN A 19 -15.41 -11.91 -2.14
C ASN A 19 -15.15 -12.52 -3.52
N ILE A 20 -14.97 -11.69 -4.56
CA ILE A 20 -14.62 -12.17 -5.91
C ILE A 20 -13.25 -12.83 -5.90
N ILE A 21 -12.23 -12.18 -5.31
CA ILE A 21 -10.87 -12.73 -5.20
C ILE A 21 -10.89 -14.08 -4.47
N LYS A 22 -11.63 -14.17 -3.36
CA LYS A 22 -11.81 -15.42 -2.61
C LYS A 22 -12.46 -16.51 -3.46
N LYS A 23 -13.52 -16.17 -4.20
CA LYS A 23 -14.22 -17.12 -5.09
C LYS A 23 -13.30 -17.65 -6.20
N VAL A 24 -12.47 -16.79 -6.79
CA VAL A 24 -11.50 -17.19 -7.83
C VAL A 24 -10.43 -18.11 -7.24
N ALA A 25 -9.86 -17.76 -6.08
CA ALA A 25 -8.88 -18.59 -5.39
C ALA A 25 -9.43 -19.99 -5.08
N THR A 26 -10.67 -20.09 -4.58
CA THR A 26 -11.33 -21.38 -4.31
C THR A 26 -11.59 -22.19 -5.58
N GLN A 27 -12.09 -21.56 -6.66
CA GLN A 27 -12.39 -22.28 -7.91
C GLN A 27 -11.14 -22.81 -8.62
N LEU A 28 -10.04 -22.05 -8.58
CA LEU A 28 -8.78 -22.42 -9.24
C LEU A 28 -7.85 -23.23 -8.32
N GLY A 29 -8.15 -23.32 -7.02
CA GLY A 29 -7.31 -24.02 -6.05
C GLY A 29 -5.93 -23.39 -5.83
N VAL A 30 -5.79 -22.08 -6.12
CA VAL A 30 -4.51 -21.36 -6.03
C VAL A 30 -4.51 -20.32 -4.92
N SER A 31 -3.34 -20.12 -4.30
CA SER A 31 -3.13 -19.03 -3.35
C SER A 31 -2.82 -17.72 -4.10
N LEU A 32 -3.57 -16.66 -3.76
CA LEU A 32 -3.34 -15.31 -4.28
C LEU A 32 -2.52 -14.43 -3.32
N ASP A 33 -1.98 -14.99 -2.24
CA ASP A 33 -1.19 -14.27 -1.23
C ASP A 33 0.03 -13.56 -1.84
N LYS A 34 0.77 -14.25 -2.73
CA LYS A 34 1.97 -13.70 -3.38
C LYS A 34 1.60 -12.57 -4.35
N VAL A 35 0.49 -12.72 -5.06
CA VAL A 35 -0.03 -11.73 -6.01
C VAL A 35 -0.51 -10.49 -5.27
N GLY A 36 -1.29 -10.67 -4.19
CA GLY A 36 -1.74 -9.58 -3.34
C GLY A 36 -0.56 -8.83 -2.73
N ARG A 37 0.42 -9.55 -2.19
CA ARG A 37 1.65 -8.95 -1.67
C ARG A 37 2.39 -8.16 -2.75
N ALA A 38 2.66 -8.77 -3.91
CA ALA A 38 3.33 -8.08 -5.02
C ALA A 38 2.58 -6.80 -5.43
N SER A 39 1.25 -6.85 -5.51
CA SER A 39 0.42 -5.68 -5.84
C SER A 39 0.54 -4.56 -4.81
N LEU A 40 0.57 -4.90 -3.52
CA LEU A 40 0.60 -3.92 -2.42
C LEU A 40 2.01 -3.43 -2.05
N THR A 41 3.06 -4.20 -2.34
CA THR A 41 4.44 -3.83 -2.01
C THR A 41 5.18 -3.12 -3.15
N VAL A 42 4.58 -3.04 -4.34
CA VAL A 42 5.19 -2.31 -5.45
C VAL A 42 5.25 -0.82 -5.10
N PRO A 43 6.41 -0.15 -5.29
CA PRO A 43 6.50 1.28 -5.06
C PRO A 43 5.52 2.02 -5.97
N GLN A 44 4.74 2.90 -5.37
CA GLN A 44 3.75 3.65 -6.12
C GLN A 44 4.46 4.60 -7.10
N ARG A 45 4.19 4.43 -8.40
CA ARG A 45 4.79 5.25 -9.46
C ARG A 45 4.01 6.55 -9.58
N TYR A 46 4.62 7.64 -9.14
CA TYR A 46 4.07 8.98 -9.29
C TYR A 46 4.74 9.70 -10.46
N LYS A 47 3.94 10.28 -11.36
CA LYS A 47 4.46 11.22 -12.35
C LYS A 47 4.60 12.60 -11.67
N LEU A 48 5.81 12.92 -11.23
CA LEU A 48 6.10 14.13 -10.47
C LEU A 48 5.65 15.39 -11.23
N ASP A 49 5.83 15.41 -12.55
CA ASP A 49 5.50 16.58 -13.39
C ASP A 49 4.00 16.92 -13.39
N SER A 50 3.13 15.93 -13.20
CA SER A 50 1.66 16.13 -13.19
C SER A 50 1.07 16.45 -11.81
N LEU A 51 1.88 16.43 -10.75
CA LEU A 51 1.40 16.60 -9.38
C LEU A 51 1.40 18.07 -8.94
N SER A 52 0.48 18.41 -8.04
CA SER A 52 0.49 19.72 -7.38
C SER A 52 1.74 19.85 -6.50
N LYS A 53 2.16 21.10 -6.21
CA LYS A 53 3.33 21.37 -5.35
C LYS A 53 3.18 20.73 -3.96
N ILE A 54 1.95 20.67 -3.43
CA ILE A 54 1.66 20.06 -2.12
C ILE A 54 1.85 18.54 -2.19
N ASP A 55 1.37 17.90 -3.24
CA ASP A 55 1.48 16.45 -3.39
C ASP A 55 2.92 16.00 -3.64
N ARG A 56 3.71 16.80 -4.39
CA ARG A 56 5.16 16.58 -4.54
C ARG A 56 5.87 16.58 -3.18
N ASN A 57 5.65 17.62 -2.38
CA ASN A 57 6.27 17.72 -1.04
C ASN A 57 5.88 16.55 -0.13
N ARG A 58 4.62 16.08 -0.19
CA ARG A 58 4.15 14.92 0.59
C ARG A 58 4.79 13.61 0.13
N ILE A 59 4.97 13.43 -1.18
CA ILE A 59 5.63 12.25 -1.74
C ILE A 59 7.12 12.27 -1.38
N GLU A 60 7.79 13.42 -1.53
CA GLU A 60 9.19 13.60 -1.11
C GLU A 60 9.39 13.25 0.36
N ALA A 61 8.51 13.72 1.26
CA ALA A 61 8.59 13.39 2.69
C ALA A 61 8.40 11.89 2.99
N ARG A 62 7.61 11.17 2.17
CA ARG A 62 7.44 9.71 2.28
C ARG A 62 8.61 8.92 1.70
N PHE A 63 9.33 9.52 0.76
CA PHE A 63 10.49 8.94 0.09
C PHE A 63 11.83 9.36 0.71
N GLN A 64 11.84 10.26 1.70
CA GLN A 64 13.05 10.60 2.44
C GLN A 64 13.66 9.31 2.99
N PRO A 65 14.85 8.89 2.51
CA PRO A 65 15.56 7.81 3.16
C PRO A 65 15.79 8.26 4.60
N ALA A 66 15.61 7.35 5.56
CA ALA A 66 16.03 7.56 6.93
C ALA A 66 17.41 8.22 6.86
N SER A 67 17.49 9.45 7.35
CA SER A 67 18.68 10.29 7.29
C SER A 67 19.87 9.38 7.53
N ILE A 68 20.80 9.34 6.56
CA ILE A 68 22.13 8.80 6.79
C ILE A 68 22.61 9.58 8.01
N HIS A 69 22.48 8.96 9.19
CA HIS A 69 22.98 9.50 10.43
C HIS A 69 24.48 9.44 10.21
N ARG A 70 25.02 10.53 9.67
CA ARG A 70 26.44 10.74 9.48
C ARG A 70 27.03 10.43 10.84
N LEU A 71 27.72 9.30 10.94
CA LEU A 71 28.52 8.93 12.10
C LEU A 71 29.66 9.95 12.14
N GLU A 72 29.37 11.16 12.60
CA GLU A 72 30.41 12.01 13.16
C GLU A 72 30.78 11.37 14.48
N SER A 73 31.72 10.43 14.39
CA SER A 73 32.49 9.93 15.52
C SER A 73 33.07 11.14 16.25
N PRO A 74 32.89 11.26 17.58
CA PRO A 74 33.57 12.31 18.32
C PRO A 74 35.08 12.07 18.21
N SER A 75 35.80 13.05 17.65
CA SER A 75 37.25 13.12 17.82
C SER A 75 37.55 13.31 19.31
N PHE A 76 38.32 12.37 19.87
CA PHE A 76 38.89 12.44 21.22
C PHE A 76 39.63 13.75 21.47
#